data_AF-A0A810NPR2-F1
#
_entry.id   AF-A0A810NPR2-F1
#
_cell.length_a   1.000
_cell.length_b   1.000
_cell.length_c   1.000
_cell.angle_alpha   90.00
_cell.angle_beta   90.00
_cell.angle_gamma   90.00
#
_symmetry.space_group_name_H-M   'P 1'
#
loop_
_entity.id
_entity.type
_entity.pdbx_description
1 polymer ?
#
loop_
_entity_poly.entity_id
_entity_poly.type
_entity_poly.pdbx_seq_one_letter_code
_entity_poly.pdbx_strand_id
1 'polypeptide(L)'
;MTRSLRGRGRLAAALAVTTTALTLLIGPPAHAAVSGRNLPADGKVRLFMGQDSSTLADYKRDVLDLDASAPRPGGVTLYTNLVLGGTPGPLGGFYGPVDYGSGVVDFPATMSQYPGAPLAVGLYLSDASAGCGNQPLRAIMGRNDADVTAGSPNLITQYRAKVDEMVNWLKNTGREVFLRIGYEYDGPWNCYNAEFYRAAFQYIKGRIDALGATRVATVWQSAAWPLDEHTGNPEWNYIVTAANHFDVWYRETRTSTGCPCPRSTVRRTTRCSGPVRPRRPRRAHCRTGC
;
A
#
# COMPACT_ATOMS: atom_id res chain seq x y z
N MET A 1 50.95 77.92 37.47
CA MET A 1 51.26 78.59 36.18
C MET A 1 51.86 77.56 35.23
N THR A 2 51.38 77.55 33.98
CA THR A 2 52.05 77.12 32.73
C THR A 2 52.55 75.66 32.62
N ARG A 3 51.86 74.84 31.80
CA ARG A 3 52.25 74.39 30.43
C ARG A 3 53.25 73.22 30.44
N SER A 4 53.31 72.28 29.51
CA SER A 4 52.48 71.79 28.42
C SER A 4 53.34 70.76 27.64
N LEU A 5 52.72 69.70 27.13
CA LEU A 5 53.04 68.98 25.87
C LEU A 5 54.21 67.97 25.76
N ARG A 6 53.77 66.75 25.40
CA ARG A 6 54.11 65.96 24.18
C ARG A 6 55.27 64.96 24.19
N GLY A 7 54.92 63.73 23.78
CA GLY A 7 55.77 62.84 22.97
C GLY A 7 55.40 61.36 23.15
N ARG A 8 54.39 60.84 22.42
CA ARG A 8 54.53 59.83 21.33
C ARG A 8 55.35 58.59 21.76
N GLY A 9 54.82 57.38 21.91
CA GLY A 9 53.77 56.68 21.16
C GLY A 9 54.41 55.67 20.19
N ARG A 10 54.20 54.37 20.43
CA ARG A 10 54.10 53.27 19.44
C ARG A 10 53.69 51.97 20.15
N LEU A 11 52.38 51.71 20.18
CA LEU A 11 51.83 50.36 20.35
C LEU A 11 51.86 49.67 18.98
N ALA A 12 52.39 48.46 18.93
CA ALA A 12 52.15 47.52 17.84
C ALA A 12 50.87 46.73 18.17
N ALA A 13 49.84 46.87 17.35
CA ALA A 13 48.63 46.05 17.41
C ALA A 13 48.86 44.77 16.59
N ALA A 14 48.81 43.62 17.24
CA ALA A 14 48.76 42.32 16.57
C ALA A 14 47.32 42.05 16.10
N LEU A 15 47.13 41.88 14.80
CA LEU A 15 45.86 41.52 14.18
C LEU A 15 45.73 39.99 14.24
N ALA A 16 44.89 39.47 15.14
CA ALA A 16 44.52 38.05 15.15
C ALA A 16 43.36 37.83 14.17
N VAL A 17 43.63 37.09 13.09
CA VAL A 17 42.62 36.65 12.13
C VAL A 17 41.96 35.38 12.69
N THR A 18 40.77 35.51 13.28
CA THR A 18 39.92 34.37 13.64
C THR A 18 39.20 33.84 12.39
N THR A 19 39.62 32.68 11.91
CA THR A 19 38.93 31.92 10.86
C THR A 19 37.84 31.07 11.51
N THR A 20 36.58 31.51 11.42
CA THR A 20 35.43 30.71 11.86
C THR A 20 35.12 29.67 10.79
N ALA A 21 35.50 28.41 11.02
CA ALA A 21 35.12 27.30 10.16
C ALA A 21 33.62 27.01 10.34
N LEU A 22 32.81 27.36 9.34
CA LEU A 22 31.39 27.06 9.29
C LEU A 22 31.21 25.61 8.84
N THR A 23 31.16 24.69 9.79
CA THR A 23 30.82 23.28 9.54
C THR A 23 29.32 23.21 9.21
N LEU A 24 28.96 23.13 7.92
CA LEU A 24 27.60 22.76 7.54
C LEU A 24 27.35 21.32 7.99
N LEU A 25 26.59 21.17 9.07
CA LEU A 25 25.95 19.92 9.44
C LEU A 25 24.93 19.59 8.36
N ILE A 26 25.35 18.81 7.35
CA ILE A 26 24.42 18.17 6.42
C ILE A 26 23.70 17.10 7.24
N GLY A 27 22.54 17.45 7.79
CA GLY A 27 21.63 16.47 8.37
C GLY A 27 21.24 15.42 7.33
N PRO A 28 20.90 14.19 7.75
CA PRO A 28 20.40 13.18 6.83
C PRO A 28 19.23 13.77 6.02
N PRO A 29 19.10 13.40 4.73
CA PRO A 29 18.01 13.90 3.91
C PRO A 29 16.69 13.62 4.64
N ALA A 30 15.91 14.67 4.88
CA ALA A 30 14.55 14.52 5.35
C ALA A 30 13.83 13.63 4.34
N HIS A 31 13.44 12.41 4.73
CA HIS A 31 12.60 11.58 3.89
C HIS A 31 11.33 12.37 3.59
N ALA A 32 10.95 12.43 2.31
CA ALA A 32 9.71 13.09 1.92
C ALA A 32 8.55 12.47 2.73
N ALA A 33 7.74 13.33 3.35
CA ALA A 33 6.56 12.87 4.07
C ALA A 33 5.67 12.07 3.12
N VAL A 34 5.31 10.85 3.51
CA VAL A 34 4.38 10.02 2.75
C VAL A 34 3.01 10.69 2.84
N SER A 35 2.37 10.96 1.71
CA SER A 35 1.03 11.53 1.67
C SER A 35 -0.01 10.45 1.33
N GLY A 36 -1.12 10.46 2.05
CA GLY A 36 -2.20 9.48 1.88
C GLY A 36 -3.40 9.80 2.74
N ARG A 37 -4.57 9.26 2.37
CA ARG A 37 -5.79 9.39 3.17
C ARG A 37 -5.60 8.72 4.53
N ASN A 38 -6.11 9.35 5.58
CA ASN A 38 -6.18 8.82 6.94
C ASN A 38 -4.81 8.46 7.57
N LEU A 39 -3.69 8.94 7.02
CA LEU A 39 -2.39 8.69 7.65
C LEU A 39 -2.37 9.32 9.06
N PRO A 40 -1.75 8.66 10.05
CA PRO A 40 -1.48 9.30 11.33
C PRO A 40 -0.54 10.50 11.11
N ALA A 41 -0.48 11.40 12.10
CA ALA A 41 0.49 12.49 12.08
C ALA A 41 1.93 11.95 11.96
N ASP A 42 2.82 12.76 11.36
CA ASP A 42 4.22 12.37 11.14
C ASP A 42 4.90 11.87 12.42
N GLY A 43 5.61 10.75 12.30
CA GLY A 43 6.28 10.09 13.42
C GLY A 43 5.34 9.43 14.43
N LYS A 44 4.04 9.32 14.14
CA LYS A 44 3.07 8.61 14.99
C LYS A 44 2.67 7.27 14.39
N VAL A 45 2.39 6.32 15.28
CA VAL A 45 1.84 5.00 14.97
C VAL A 45 0.43 4.95 15.50
N ARG A 46 -0.49 4.40 14.69
CA ARG A 46 -1.86 4.10 15.12
C ARG A 46 -2.01 2.58 15.22
N LEU A 47 -2.44 2.10 16.38
CA LEU A 47 -2.65 0.69 16.63
C LEU A 47 -4.09 0.30 16.32
N PHE A 48 -4.25 -0.75 15.51
CA PHE A 48 -5.55 -1.35 15.22
C PHE A 48 -5.62 -2.72 15.91
N MET A 49 -6.81 -3.08 16.36
CA MET A 49 -7.08 -4.36 17.00
C MET A 49 -8.10 -5.17 16.18
N GLY A 50 -8.05 -6.49 16.26
CA GLY A 50 -8.89 -7.36 15.46
C GLY A 50 -8.78 -8.83 15.86
N GLN A 51 -9.44 -9.74 15.15
CA GLN A 51 -10.01 -9.55 13.80
C GLN A 51 -11.47 -9.95 13.62
N ASP A 52 -12.12 -10.34 14.71
CA ASP A 52 -13.51 -10.75 14.74
C ASP A 52 -14.26 -10.01 15.85
N SER A 53 -15.58 -9.93 15.70
CA SER A 53 -16.47 -9.19 16.59
C SER A 53 -16.54 -9.80 17.98
N SER A 54 -16.47 -11.12 18.12
CA SER A 54 -16.49 -11.81 19.43
C SER A 54 -15.26 -11.49 20.26
N THR A 55 -14.06 -11.67 19.71
CA THR A 55 -12.81 -11.39 20.41
C THR A 55 -12.68 -9.90 20.75
N LEU A 56 -13.13 -9.01 19.86
CA LEU A 56 -13.18 -7.58 20.14
C LEU A 56 -14.17 -7.24 21.27
N ALA A 57 -15.31 -7.93 21.35
CA ALA A 57 -16.27 -7.75 22.44
C ALA A 57 -15.71 -8.23 23.78
N ASP A 58 -15.06 -9.40 23.79
CA ASP A 58 -14.42 -9.96 24.97
C ASP A 58 -13.28 -9.06 25.47
N TYR A 59 -12.40 -8.58 24.58
CA TYR A 59 -11.35 -7.63 24.96
C TYR A 59 -11.91 -6.34 25.56
N LYS A 60 -13.00 -5.81 24.98
CA LYS A 60 -13.65 -4.62 25.54
C LYS A 60 -14.15 -4.90 26.97
N ARG A 61 -14.90 -5.99 27.15
CA ARG A 61 -15.51 -6.38 28.43
C ARG A 61 -14.45 -6.64 29.50
N ASP A 62 -13.44 -7.43 29.16
CA ASP A 62 -12.50 -8.00 30.14
C ASP A 62 -11.27 -7.13 30.37
N VAL A 63 -11.01 -6.15 29.50
CA VAL A 63 -9.84 -5.25 29.62
C VAL A 63 -10.28 -3.79 29.67
N LEU A 64 -10.92 -3.29 28.61
CA LEU A 64 -11.18 -1.84 28.48
C LEU A 64 -12.23 -1.30 29.46
N ASP A 65 -13.21 -2.12 29.81
CA ASP A 65 -14.30 -1.74 30.72
C ASP A 65 -13.91 -1.92 32.20
N LEU A 66 -12.94 -2.80 32.49
CA LEU A 66 -12.42 -3.03 33.84
C LEU A 66 -11.30 -2.07 34.21
N ASP A 67 -10.49 -1.63 33.24
CA ASP A 67 -9.36 -0.74 33.47
C ASP A 67 -9.41 0.46 32.53
N ALA A 68 -9.80 1.61 33.08
CA ALA A 68 -9.87 2.86 32.33
C ALA A 68 -8.48 3.33 31.80
N SER A 69 -7.39 2.86 32.41
CA SER A 69 -6.01 3.16 32.04
C SER A 69 -5.48 2.26 30.90
N ALA A 70 -6.18 1.17 30.58
CA ALA A 70 -5.81 0.30 29.48
C ALA A 70 -5.78 1.08 28.13
N PRO A 71 -4.77 0.85 27.28
CA PRO A 71 -4.66 1.55 26.02
C PRO A 71 -5.81 1.14 25.09
N ARG A 72 -6.63 2.12 24.70
CA ARG A 72 -7.71 1.91 23.72
C ARG A 72 -7.13 1.80 22.31
N PRO A 73 -7.64 0.88 21.48
CA PRO A 73 -7.18 0.78 20.11
C PRO A 73 -7.52 2.07 19.33
N GLY A 74 -6.62 2.48 18.45
CA GLY A 74 -6.85 3.60 17.54
C GLY A 74 -7.78 3.25 16.37
N GLY A 75 -8.21 2.00 16.26
CA GLY A 75 -9.17 1.50 15.28
C GLY A 75 -9.40 -0.01 15.45
N VAL A 76 -10.42 -0.55 14.78
CA VAL A 76 -10.78 -1.97 14.82
C VAL A 76 -10.73 -2.59 13.43
N THR A 77 -10.47 -3.89 13.36
CA THR A 77 -10.25 -4.64 12.12
C THR A 77 -11.30 -5.73 11.97
N LEU A 78 -11.93 -5.80 10.80
CA LEU A 78 -12.88 -6.85 10.41
C LEU A 78 -12.65 -7.25 8.95
N TYR A 79 -13.33 -8.30 8.49
CA TYR A 79 -13.15 -8.90 7.17
C TYR A 79 -14.44 -9.00 6.38
N THR A 80 -14.33 -8.89 5.06
CA THR A 80 -15.44 -9.14 4.13
C THR A 80 -14.89 -9.69 2.82
N ASN A 81 -15.78 -9.99 1.87
CA ASN A 81 -15.40 -10.53 0.58
C ASN A 81 -16.28 -9.94 -0.55
N LEU A 82 -15.83 -10.08 -1.80
CA LEU A 82 -16.65 -9.79 -2.99
C LEU A 82 -17.04 -11.03 -3.79
N VAL A 83 -16.69 -12.23 -3.32
CA VAL A 83 -16.80 -13.48 -4.09
C VAL A 83 -18.26 -13.85 -4.28
N LEU A 84 -18.75 -13.74 -5.51
CA LEU A 84 -20.09 -14.17 -5.88
C LEU A 84 -20.17 -15.70 -5.81
N GLY A 85 -21.26 -16.22 -5.25
CA GLY A 85 -21.42 -17.67 -5.02
C GLY A 85 -20.63 -18.22 -3.83
N GLY A 86 -19.86 -17.38 -3.13
CA GLY A 86 -19.23 -17.75 -1.86
C GLY A 86 -20.27 -17.96 -0.75
N THR A 87 -19.88 -18.72 0.28
CA THR A 87 -20.63 -18.84 1.54
C THR A 87 -19.69 -18.52 2.70
N PRO A 88 -19.95 -17.46 3.48
CA PRO A 88 -20.93 -16.38 3.27
C PRO A 88 -20.77 -15.65 1.93
N GLY A 89 -21.88 -15.11 1.42
CA GLY A 89 -21.91 -14.36 0.16
C GLY A 89 -21.12 -13.05 0.19
N PRO A 90 -21.10 -12.31 -0.93
CA PRO A 90 -20.38 -11.03 -1.03
C PRO A 90 -20.90 -10.05 0.01
N LEU A 91 -20.00 -9.24 0.56
CA LEU A 91 -20.26 -8.26 1.62
C LEU A 91 -20.74 -8.88 2.94
N GLY A 92 -20.46 -10.16 3.16
CA GLY A 92 -20.71 -10.81 4.44
C GLY A 92 -20.11 -10.00 5.59
N GLY A 93 -20.90 -9.81 6.66
CA GLY A 93 -20.55 -8.99 7.82
C GLY A 93 -21.10 -7.56 7.78
N PHE A 94 -21.38 -6.99 6.60
CA PHE A 94 -21.81 -5.58 6.49
C PHE A 94 -23.22 -5.33 7.02
N TYR A 95 -24.09 -6.35 6.95
CA TYR A 95 -25.51 -6.23 7.26
C TYR A 95 -25.97 -7.13 8.42
N GLY A 96 -25.03 -7.84 9.04
CA GLY A 96 -25.30 -8.80 10.11
C GLY A 96 -24.16 -9.81 10.26
N PRO A 97 -24.27 -10.72 11.24
CA PRO A 97 -23.19 -11.61 11.61
C PRO A 97 -22.96 -12.68 10.53
N VAL A 98 -21.69 -12.95 10.26
CA VAL A 98 -21.25 -14.08 9.46
C VAL A 98 -20.04 -14.73 10.13
N ASP A 99 -19.79 -16.01 9.90
CA ASP A 99 -18.59 -16.69 10.36
C ASP A 99 -17.95 -17.44 9.18
N TYR A 100 -16.66 -17.19 8.97
CA TYR A 100 -15.84 -17.84 7.95
C TYR A 100 -15.02 -19.00 8.52
N GLY A 101 -15.30 -19.43 9.76
CA GLY A 101 -14.53 -20.42 10.51
C GLY A 101 -13.34 -19.82 11.26
N SER A 102 -13.32 -18.50 11.46
CA SER A 102 -12.22 -17.76 12.11
C SER A 102 -12.72 -16.64 13.01
N GLY A 103 -13.94 -16.80 13.52
CA GLY A 103 -14.62 -15.83 14.37
C GLY A 103 -15.73 -15.08 13.63
N VAL A 104 -16.72 -14.65 14.41
CA VAL A 104 -17.88 -13.93 13.88
C VAL A 104 -17.48 -12.54 13.44
N VAL A 105 -17.88 -12.14 12.23
CA VAL A 105 -17.75 -10.78 11.73
C VAL A 105 -19.13 -10.14 11.62
N ASP A 106 -19.34 -9.06 12.37
CA ASP A 106 -20.55 -8.24 12.36
C ASP A 106 -20.14 -6.76 12.49
N PHE A 107 -20.18 -6.05 11.36
CA PHE A 107 -19.78 -4.65 11.32
C PHE A 107 -20.70 -3.75 12.16
N PRO A 108 -22.04 -3.81 12.03
CA PRO A 108 -22.95 -3.06 12.90
C PRO A 108 -22.66 -3.25 14.40
N ALA A 109 -22.50 -4.50 14.85
CA ALA A 109 -22.25 -4.80 16.25
C ALA A 109 -20.90 -4.22 16.72
N THR A 110 -19.81 -4.47 15.98
CA THR A 110 -18.49 -3.93 16.33
C THR A 110 -18.45 -2.41 16.30
N MET A 111 -19.10 -1.76 15.33
CA MET A 111 -19.17 -0.30 15.27
C MET A 111 -19.96 0.32 16.43
N SER A 112 -20.96 -0.40 16.95
CA SER A 112 -21.71 -0.01 18.14
C SER A 112 -20.85 -0.12 19.40
N GLN A 113 -20.07 -1.19 19.54
CA GLN A 113 -19.16 -1.39 20.67
C GLN A 113 -17.98 -0.42 20.67
N TYR A 114 -17.53 0.00 19.49
CA TYR A 114 -16.41 0.92 19.29
C TYR A 114 -16.87 2.19 18.56
N PRO A 115 -17.65 3.07 19.20
CA PRO A 115 -18.18 4.27 18.57
C PRO A 115 -17.06 5.21 18.12
N GLY A 116 -17.14 5.71 16.89
CA GLY A 116 -16.15 6.62 16.30
C GLY A 116 -14.81 5.99 15.90
N ALA A 117 -14.50 4.76 16.30
CA ALA A 117 -13.28 4.07 15.91
C ALA A 117 -13.14 3.94 14.37
N PRO A 118 -11.97 4.27 13.80
CA PRO A 118 -11.58 3.91 12.44
C PRO A 118 -11.70 2.40 12.17
N LEU A 119 -11.96 2.05 10.91
CA LEU A 119 -12.09 0.66 10.47
C LEU A 119 -10.91 0.27 9.59
N ALA A 120 -10.23 -0.81 9.91
CA ALA A 120 -9.43 -1.57 8.96
C ALA A 120 -10.29 -2.71 8.41
N VAL A 121 -10.34 -2.86 7.08
CA VAL A 121 -11.21 -3.85 6.43
C VAL A 121 -10.37 -4.75 5.54
N GLY A 122 -10.24 -6.02 5.92
CA GLY A 122 -9.71 -7.06 5.05
C GLY A 122 -10.71 -7.40 3.97
N LEU A 123 -10.36 -7.16 2.70
CA LEU A 123 -11.24 -7.46 1.56
C LEU A 123 -10.69 -8.67 0.80
N TYR A 124 -11.39 -9.80 0.91
CA TYR A 124 -11.07 -11.03 0.17
C TYR A 124 -11.61 -11.00 -1.26
N LEU A 125 -10.76 -11.33 -2.23
CA LEU A 125 -11.08 -11.32 -3.67
C LEU A 125 -10.74 -12.65 -4.36
N SER A 126 -10.26 -13.65 -3.63
CA SER A 126 -9.75 -14.89 -4.22
C SER A 126 -10.84 -15.93 -4.42
N ASP A 127 -10.71 -16.70 -5.49
CA ASP A 127 -11.48 -17.91 -5.76
C ASP A 127 -10.64 -19.17 -5.53
N ALA A 128 -9.69 -19.13 -4.58
CA ALA A 128 -8.82 -20.25 -4.25
C ALA A 128 -9.61 -21.54 -3.92
N SER A 129 -10.72 -21.42 -3.20
CA SER A 129 -11.63 -22.54 -2.88
C SER A 129 -12.38 -23.09 -4.10
N ALA A 130 -12.40 -22.37 -5.22
CA ALA A 130 -13.03 -22.75 -6.48
C ALA A 130 -12.01 -23.04 -7.60
N GLY A 131 -10.73 -23.24 -7.25
CA GLY A 131 -9.70 -23.69 -8.19
C GLY A 131 -8.83 -22.59 -8.79
N CYS A 132 -8.75 -21.41 -8.16
CA CYS A 132 -7.76 -20.38 -8.51
C CYS A 132 -7.92 -19.77 -9.93
N GLY A 133 -9.15 -19.74 -10.46
CA GLY A 133 -9.47 -19.20 -11.78
C GLY A 133 -9.35 -17.68 -11.90
N ASN A 134 -9.09 -16.98 -10.79
CA ASN A 134 -9.04 -15.52 -10.68
C ASN A 134 -10.29 -14.82 -11.26
N GLN A 135 -11.43 -15.52 -11.29
CA GLN A 135 -12.68 -15.02 -11.88
C GLN A 135 -13.15 -13.70 -11.23
N PRO A 136 -13.09 -13.52 -9.89
CA PRO A 136 -13.45 -12.23 -9.28
C PRO A 136 -12.59 -11.08 -9.81
N LEU A 137 -11.26 -11.25 -9.87
CA LEU A 137 -10.35 -10.22 -10.34
C LEU A 137 -10.58 -9.89 -11.83
N ARG A 138 -10.73 -10.92 -12.67
CA ARG A 138 -11.01 -10.78 -14.10
C ARG A 138 -12.33 -10.05 -14.35
N ALA A 139 -13.37 -10.36 -13.58
CA ALA A 139 -14.65 -9.67 -13.65
C ALA A 139 -14.56 -8.20 -13.20
N ILE A 140 -13.88 -7.91 -12.09
CA ILE A 140 -13.70 -6.55 -11.56
C ILE A 140 -12.95 -5.67 -12.58
N MET A 141 -11.82 -6.16 -13.12
CA MET A 141 -11.06 -5.43 -14.14
C MET A 141 -11.81 -5.31 -15.47
N GLY A 142 -12.89 -6.09 -15.67
CA GLY A 142 -13.74 -6.04 -16.86
C GLY A 142 -13.20 -6.83 -18.04
N ARG A 143 -12.47 -7.92 -17.77
CA ARG A 143 -11.92 -8.80 -18.80
C ARG A 143 -13.04 -9.61 -19.46
N ASN A 144 -13.04 -9.67 -20.79
CA ASN A 144 -14.07 -10.34 -21.60
C ASN A 144 -13.73 -11.82 -21.84
N ASP A 145 -13.59 -12.60 -20.78
CA ASP A 145 -13.42 -14.06 -20.90
C ASP A 145 -14.79 -14.75 -20.93
N ALA A 146 -14.88 -15.89 -21.62
CA ALA A 146 -16.16 -16.58 -21.84
C ALA A 146 -16.90 -16.91 -20.53
N ASP A 147 -16.18 -17.35 -19.49
CA ASP A 147 -16.78 -17.67 -18.18
C ASP A 147 -17.18 -16.43 -17.37
N VAL A 148 -16.58 -15.27 -17.68
CA VAL A 148 -16.86 -13.98 -17.02
C VAL A 148 -18.03 -13.24 -17.70
N THR A 149 -18.18 -13.40 -19.01
CA THR A 149 -19.17 -12.66 -19.80
C THR A 149 -20.37 -13.47 -20.28
N ALA A 150 -20.38 -14.79 -20.07
CA ALA A 150 -21.52 -15.63 -20.38
C ALA A 150 -22.73 -15.38 -19.44
N GLY A 151 -23.93 -15.50 -20.00
CA GLY A 151 -25.20 -15.48 -19.27
C GLY A 151 -25.77 -14.09 -18.96
N SER A 152 -26.96 -14.08 -18.34
CA SER A 152 -27.66 -12.86 -17.91
C SER A 152 -28.01 -12.96 -16.43
N PRO A 153 -27.61 -12.00 -15.56
CA PRO A 153 -26.62 -10.92 -15.78
C PRO A 153 -25.18 -11.46 -15.79
N ASN A 154 -24.30 -10.92 -16.66
CA ASN A 154 -22.89 -11.36 -16.69
C ASN A 154 -22.10 -10.95 -15.44
N LEU A 155 -20.99 -11.63 -15.15
CA LEU A 155 -20.26 -11.46 -13.88
C LEU A 155 -19.60 -10.10 -13.74
N ILE A 156 -19.13 -9.47 -14.84
CA ILE A 156 -18.56 -8.11 -14.79
C ILE A 156 -19.54 -7.14 -14.13
N THR A 157 -20.80 -7.16 -14.58
CA THR A 157 -21.83 -6.24 -14.08
C THR A 157 -22.12 -6.51 -12.60
N GLN A 158 -22.22 -7.77 -12.22
CA GLN A 158 -22.51 -8.18 -10.84
C GLN A 158 -21.37 -7.80 -9.87
N TYR A 159 -20.12 -8.11 -10.20
CA TYR A 159 -18.97 -7.77 -9.37
C TYR A 159 -18.80 -6.26 -9.22
N ARG A 160 -18.96 -5.49 -10.31
CA ARG A 160 -18.85 -4.02 -10.26
C ARG A 160 -19.97 -3.38 -9.44
N ALA A 161 -21.18 -3.91 -9.52
CA ALA A 161 -22.27 -3.48 -8.64
C ALA A 161 -21.95 -3.73 -7.16
N LYS A 162 -21.33 -4.87 -6.83
CA LYS A 162 -20.90 -5.16 -5.45
C LYS A 162 -19.73 -4.28 -4.99
N VAL A 163 -18.82 -3.89 -5.88
CA VAL A 163 -17.81 -2.87 -5.57
C VAL A 163 -18.47 -1.54 -5.22
N ASP A 164 -19.44 -1.09 -6.01
CA ASP A 164 -20.16 0.17 -5.75
C ASP A 164 -20.97 0.11 -4.44
N GLU A 165 -21.63 -1.02 -4.17
CA GLU A 165 -22.34 -1.25 -2.91
C GLU A 165 -21.38 -1.17 -1.72
N MET A 166 -20.24 -1.86 -1.79
CA MET A 166 -19.21 -1.84 -0.75
C MET A 166 -18.70 -0.41 -0.49
N VAL A 167 -18.33 0.31 -1.55
CA VAL A 167 -17.77 1.67 -1.44
C VAL A 167 -18.79 2.63 -0.82
N ASN A 168 -20.06 2.55 -1.25
CA ASN A 168 -21.11 3.38 -0.69
C ASN A 168 -21.40 3.02 0.77
N TRP A 169 -21.42 1.73 1.12
CA TRP A 169 -21.59 1.30 2.51
C TRP A 169 -20.47 1.87 3.40
N LEU A 170 -19.20 1.70 3.00
CA LEU A 170 -18.05 2.20 3.74
C LEU A 170 -18.08 3.73 3.87
N LYS A 171 -18.42 4.45 2.79
CA LYS A 171 -18.60 5.90 2.79
C LYS A 171 -19.67 6.34 3.79
N ASN A 172 -20.82 5.66 3.80
CA ASN A 172 -21.97 6.01 4.63
C ASN A 172 -21.75 5.73 6.13
N THR A 173 -20.71 4.98 6.49
CA THR A 173 -20.30 4.85 7.91
C THR A 173 -19.82 6.18 8.51
N GLY A 174 -19.36 7.13 7.69
CA GLY A 174 -18.74 8.37 8.14
C GLY A 174 -17.38 8.21 8.84
N ARG A 175 -16.82 6.99 8.88
CA ARG A 175 -15.56 6.67 9.58
C ARG A 175 -14.35 6.78 8.66
N GLU A 176 -13.17 6.90 9.26
CA GLU A 176 -11.93 6.64 8.54
C GLU A 176 -11.84 5.12 8.27
N VAL A 177 -11.61 4.75 7.01
CA VAL A 177 -11.53 3.36 6.58
C VAL A 177 -10.17 3.11 5.94
N PHE A 178 -9.58 1.97 6.27
CA PHE A 178 -8.34 1.43 5.70
C PHE A 178 -8.68 0.11 5.01
N LEU A 179 -9.02 0.18 3.72
CA LEU A 179 -9.46 -0.97 2.94
C LEU A 179 -8.25 -1.74 2.41
N ARG A 180 -7.99 -2.91 2.97
CA ARG A 180 -6.93 -3.86 2.57
C ARG A 180 -7.44 -4.70 1.41
N ILE A 181 -7.37 -4.14 0.21
CA ILE A 181 -7.92 -4.72 -1.03
C ILE A 181 -7.11 -5.96 -1.42
N GLY A 182 -7.76 -7.13 -1.43
CA GLY A 182 -7.10 -8.41 -1.68
C GLY A 182 -5.87 -8.56 -0.79
N TYR A 183 -6.10 -8.49 0.52
CA TYR A 183 -5.07 -8.60 1.53
C TYR A 183 -4.18 -9.84 1.30
N GLU A 184 -2.90 -9.72 1.66
CA GLU A 184 -1.89 -10.77 1.43
C GLU A 184 -1.78 -11.11 -0.05
N TYR A 185 -1.61 -10.07 -0.86
CA TYR A 185 -1.69 -10.18 -2.32
C TYR A 185 -0.68 -11.18 -2.90
N ASP A 186 0.49 -11.31 -2.29
CA ASP A 186 1.57 -12.20 -2.69
C ASP A 186 1.48 -13.58 -2.03
N GLY A 187 0.56 -13.76 -1.08
CA GLY A 187 0.33 -15.03 -0.41
C GLY A 187 -0.15 -16.09 -1.42
N PRO A 188 0.57 -17.21 -1.61
CA PRO A 188 0.21 -18.21 -2.61
C PRO A 188 -1.13 -18.89 -2.33
N TRP A 189 -1.57 -18.97 -1.07
CA TRP A 189 -2.90 -19.46 -0.67
C TRP A 189 -4.06 -18.65 -1.26
N ASN A 190 -3.82 -17.38 -1.61
CA ASN A 190 -4.83 -16.55 -2.28
C ASN A 190 -4.82 -16.70 -3.80
N CYS A 191 -3.86 -17.42 -4.39
CA CYS A 191 -3.83 -17.71 -5.82
C CYS A 191 -3.95 -16.48 -6.75
N TYR A 192 -3.57 -15.29 -6.29
CA TYR A 192 -3.73 -14.08 -7.09
C TYR A 192 -2.74 -14.05 -8.25
N ASN A 193 -3.27 -13.78 -9.45
CA ASN A 193 -2.45 -13.37 -10.57
C ASN A 193 -2.07 -11.90 -10.40
N ALA A 194 -0.77 -11.58 -10.42
CA ALA A 194 -0.29 -10.22 -10.17
C ALA A 194 -0.83 -9.18 -11.16
N GLU A 195 -1.03 -9.53 -12.43
CA GLU A 195 -1.62 -8.62 -13.41
C GLU A 195 -3.08 -8.32 -13.10
N PHE A 196 -3.88 -9.36 -12.85
CA PHE A 196 -5.30 -9.20 -12.54
C PHE A 196 -5.51 -8.48 -11.20
N TYR A 197 -4.69 -8.79 -10.20
CA TYR A 197 -4.74 -8.14 -8.90
C TYR A 197 -4.50 -6.63 -9.03
N ARG A 198 -3.43 -6.22 -9.74
CA ARG A 198 -3.14 -4.80 -9.97
C ARG A 198 -4.29 -4.09 -10.67
N ALA A 199 -4.84 -4.68 -11.72
CA ALA A 199 -5.92 -4.09 -12.49
C ALA A 199 -7.21 -3.97 -11.66
N ALA A 200 -7.54 -4.99 -10.86
CA ALA A 200 -8.68 -4.96 -9.94
C ALA A 200 -8.49 -3.93 -8.82
N PHE A 201 -7.29 -3.83 -8.24
CA PHE A 201 -6.94 -2.84 -7.23
C PHE A 201 -7.12 -1.41 -7.78
N GLN A 202 -6.59 -1.14 -8.98
CA GLN A 202 -6.75 0.14 -9.67
C GLN A 202 -8.22 0.47 -9.94
N TYR A 203 -9.01 -0.52 -10.36
CA TYR A 203 -10.44 -0.35 -10.57
C TYR A 203 -11.16 0.03 -9.27
N ILE A 204 -10.96 -0.72 -8.19
CA ILE A 204 -11.60 -0.46 -6.89
C ILE A 204 -11.19 0.92 -6.36
N LYS A 205 -9.90 1.28 -6.42
CA LYS A 205 -9.42 2.62 -6.07
C LYS A 205 -10.13 3.69 -6.91
N GLY A 206 -10.23 3.49 -8.22
CA GLY A 206 -10.92 4.40 -9.12
C GLY A 206 -12.41 4.58 -8.76
N ARG A 207 -13.09 3.51 -8.33
CA ARG A 207 -14.47 3.58 -7.84
C ARG A 207 -14.61 4.32 -6.51
N ILE A 208 -13.67 4.11 -5.58
CA ILE A 208 -13.61 4.89 -4.32
C ILE A 208 -13.56 6.40 -4.62
N ASP A 209 -12.73 6.81 -5.58
CA ASP A 209 -12.61 8.20 -5.97
C ASP A 209 -13.86 8.71 -6.69
N ALA A 210 -14.36 7.95 -7.67
CA ALA A 210 -15.53 8.33 -8.48
C ALA A 210 -16.82 8.46 -7.64
N LEU A 211 -16.96 7.68 -6.57
CA LEU A 211 -18.10 7.73 -5.65
C LEU A 211 -17.91 8.75 -4.50
N GLY A 212 -16.79 9.47 -4.48
CA GLY A 212 -16.51 10.49 -3.47
C GLY A 212 -16.34 9.91 -2.07
N ALA A 213 -15.83 8.69 -1.93
CA ALA A 213 -15.57 8.04 -0.66
C ALA A 213 -14.23 8.52 -0.06
N THR A 214 -14.13 9.81 0.24
CA THR A 214 -12.88 10.51 0.61
C THR A 214 -12.24 10.03 1.91
N ARG A 215 -13.01 9.35 2.77
CA ARG A 215 -12.55 8.77 4.04
C ARG A 215 -12.12 7.31 3.92
N VAL A 216 -12.15 6.73 2.71
CA VAL A 216 -11.66 5.37 2.43
C VAL A 216 -10.26 5.46 1.83
N ALA A 217 -9.27 5.04 2.62
CA ALA A 217 -7.89 4.83 2.21
C ALA A 217 -7.72 3.40 1.67
N THR A 218 -6.92 3.24 0.62
CA THR A 218 -6.55 1.93 0.08
C THR A 218 -5.26 1.46 0.72
N VAL A 219 -5.23 0.21 1.18
CA VAL A 219 -4.04 -0.43 1.75
C VAL A 219 -3.61 -1.57 0.84
N TRP A 220 -2.35 -1.53 0.43
CA TRP A 220 -1.69 -2.58 -0.33
C TRP A 220 -0.84 -3.40 0.65
N GLN A 221 -1.35 -4.55 1.09
CA GLN A 221 -0.74 -5.33 2.18
C GLN A 221 -0.23 -6.68 1.67
N SER A 222 1.08 -6.90 1.78
CA SER A 222 1.69 -8.22 1.52
C SER A 222 1.39 -9.22 2.63
N ALA A 223 1.62 -10.49 2.33
CA ALA A 223 1.67 -11.57 3.29
C ALA A 223 2.82 -11.39 4.28
N ALA A 224 3.96 -10.89 3.78
CA ALA A 224 5.21 -10.80 4.55
C ALA A 224 5.56 -12.14 5.21
N TRP A 225 5.25 -13.24 4.52
CA TRP A 225 5.46 -14.59 5.02
C TRP A 225 6.94 -14.96 4.87
N PRO A 226 7.64 -15.33 5.95
CA PRO A 226 9.11 -15.38 5.95
C PRO A 226 9.69 -16.70 5.42
N LEU A 227 8.88 -17.66 4.97
CA LEU A 227 9.34 -18.98 4.56
C LEU A 227 9.29 -19.12 3.04
N ASP A 228 10.44 -19.43 2.44
CA ASP A 228 10.58 -19.75 1.02
C ASP A 228 9.97 -21.13 0.65
N GLU A 229 9.74 -21.99 1.66
CA GLU A 229 9.30 -23.36 1.47
C GLU A 229 8.00 -23.64 2.22
N HIS A 230 7.01 -24.17 1.49
CA HIS A 230 5.83 -24.78 2.04
C HIS A 230 5.93 -26.29 1.83
N THR A 231 6.39 -27.01 2.86
CA THR A 231 6.53 -28.48 2.79
C THR A 231 5.23 -29.20 2.46
N GLY A 232 4.08 -28.61 2.79
CA GLY A 232 2.76 -29.11 2.42
C GLY A 232 2.23 -28.65 1.06
N ASN A 233 2.84 -27.64 0.42
CA ASN A 233 2.42 -27.09 -0.87
C ASN A 233 3.66 -26.63 -1.70
N PRO A 234 4.56 -27.56 -2.08
CA PRO A 234 5.79 -27.22 -2.80
C PRO A 234 5.53 -26.57 -4.16
N GLU A 235 4.33 -26.74 -4.73
CA GLU A 235 3.90 -26.13 -6.00
C GLU A 235 3.73 -24.60 -5.92
N TRP A 236 3.64 -24.02 -4.73
CA TRP A 236 3.47 -22.58 -4.56
C TRP A 236 4.68 -21.77 -5.01
N ASN A 237 5.88 -22.36 -4.98
CA ASN A 237 7.14 -21.73 -5.40
C ASN A 237 7.28 -20.27 -4.90
N TYR A 238 6.86 -20.03 -3.65
CA TYR A 238 6.84 -18.71 -3.02
C TYR A 238 8.21 -18.43 -2.42
N ILE A 239 9.04 -17.68 -3.14
CA ILE A 239 10.40 -17.35 -2.72
C ILE A 239 10.42 -15.89 -2.29
N VAL A 240 10.13 -15.62 -1.02
CA VAL A 240 10.08 -14.26 -0.45
C VAL A 240 11.46 -13.59 -0.50
N THR A 241 12.54 -14.39 -0.48
CA THR A 241 13.91 -13.89 -0.59
C THR A 241 14.33 -13.56 -2.03
N ALA A 242 13.50 -13.85 -3.03
CA ALA A 242 13.81 -13.52 -4.41
C ALA A 242 13.96 -12.01 -4.58
N ALA A 243 15.08 -11.58 -5.19
CA ALA A 243 15.39 -10.16 -5.35
C ALA A 243 14.30 -9.36 -6.10
N ASN A 244 13.49 -10.04 -6.91
CA ASN A 244 12.40 -9.47 -7.70
C ASN A 244 11.00 -9.80 -7.14
N HIS A 245 10.88 -10.36 -5.92
CA HIS A 245 9.58 -10.73 -5.33
C HIS A 245 8.58 -9.59 -5.40
N PHE A 246 8.99 -8.41 -4.93
CA PHE A 246 8.16 -7.21 -4.95
C PHE A 246 7.95 -6.63 -6.36
N ASP A 247 8.93 -6.71 -7.26
CA ASP A 247 8.83 -6.13 -8.62
C ASP A 247 7.67 -6.72 -9.44
N VAL A 248 7.32 -7.97 -9.17
CA VAL A 248 6.18 -8.65 -9.80
C VAL A 248 4.86 -7.97 -9.46
N TRP A 249 4.76 -7.34 -8.30
CA TRP A 249 3.55 -6.72 -7.77
C TRP A 249 3.57 -5.19 -7.87
N TYR A 250 4.76 -4.59 -7.77
CA TYR A 250 5.00 -3.16 -7.91
C TYR A 250 5.75 -2.90 -9.21
N ARG A 251 5.04 -2.86 -10.34
CA ARG A 251 5.67 -2.35 -11.57
C ARG A 251 5.71 -0.83 -11.46
N GLU A 252 6.90 -0.25 -11.31
CA GLU A 252 7.10 1.18 -11.59
C GLU A 252 6.48 1.45 -12.96
N THR A 253 5.54 2.38 -13.05
CA THR A 253 5.24 2.98 -14.34
C THR A 253 6.56 3.55 -14.84
N ARG A 254 7.21 2.86 -15.78
CA ARG A 254 8.18 3.51 -16.66
C ARG A 254 7.40 4.60 -17.38
N THR A 255 7.35 5.77 -16.77
CA THR A 255 7.08 7.00 -17.48
C THR A 255 8.06 7.02 -18.63
N SER A 256 7.52 7.14 -19.83
CA SER A 256 8.27 7.33 -21.06
C SER A 256 8.93 8.71 -21.06
N THR A 257 9.83 8.96 -20.12
CA THR A 257 10.77 10.08 -20.11
C THR A 257 11.97 9.63 -19.28
N GLY A 258 13.06 9.33 -19.98
CA GLY A 258 14.24 8.73 -19.39
C GLY A 258 14.87 9.59 -18.29
N CYS A 259 15.14 8.93 -17.17
CA CYS A 259 16.39 9.08 -16.43
C CYS A 259 16.59 7.78 -15.63
N PRO A 260 17.50 6.88 -16.04
CA PRO A 260 17.85 5.74 -15.21
C PRO A 260 18.58 6.23 -13.95
N CYS A 261 18.09 5.85 -12.78
CA CYS A 261 18.90 5.86 -11.55
C CYS A 261 20.19 5.05 -11.78
N PRO A 262 21.34 5.53 -11.30
CA PRO A 262 22.62 4.90 -11.59
C PRO A 262 22.71 3.57 -10.86
N ARG A 263 22.68 2.47 -11.63
CA ARG A 263 23.17 1.17 -11.17
C ARG A 263 24.62 1.36 -10.73
N SER A 264 24.90 1.12 -9.46
CA SER A 264 26.26 1.04 -8.92
C SER A 264 27.01 -0.09 -9.64
N THR A 265 27.75 0.30 -10.68
CA THR A 265 28.66 -0.61 -11.36
C THR A 265 29.94 -0.68 -10.55
N VAL A 266 30.12 -1.81 -9.87
CA VAL A 266 31.42 -2.26 -9.40
C VAL A 266 32.38 -2.22 -10.59
N ARG A 267 33.37 -1.33 -10.53
CA ARG A 267 34.42 -1.17 -11.53
C ARG A 267 35.16 -2.50 -11.74
N ARG A 268 35.02 -3.10 -12.92
CA ARG A 268 36.08 -3.93 -13.50
C ARG A 268 36.85 -3.09 -14.50
N THR A 269 38.09 -2.77 -14.13
CA THR A 269 39.10 -2.15 -14.98
C THR A 269 39.54 -3.13 -16.06
N THR A 270 39.21 -2.85 -17.32
CA THR A 270 40.02 -3.32 -18.46
C THR A 270 39.92 -2.33 -19.61
N ARG A 271 41.10 -1.93 -20.12
CA ARG A 271 41.35 -0.88 -21.12
C ARG A 271 40.68 -1.17 -22.47
N CYS A 272 40.12 -0.13 -23.09
CA CYS A 272 39.85 -0.08 -24.53
C CYS A 272 41.02 0.59 -25.26
N SER A 273 41.50 -0.05 -26.33
CA SER A 273 42.40 0.53 -27.35
C SER A 273 41.58 0.62 -28.64
N GLY A 274 41.49 1.79 -29.28
CA GLY A 274 40.72 2.01 -30.54
C GLY A 274 41.45 1.54 -31.81
N PRO A 275 41.15 2.08 -33.00
CA PRO A 275 39.84 2.27 -33.64
C PRO A 275 39.80 1.69 -35.08
N VAL A 276 38.63 1.26 -35.60
CA VAL A 276 38.42 1.06 -37.05
C VAL A 276 37.05 1.60 -37.49
N ARG A 277 37.07 2.29 -38.64
CA ARG A 277 36.12 3.20 -39.28
C ARG A 277 34.75 2.61 -39.71
N PRO A 278 33.76 3.46 -40.10
CA PRO A 278 32.34 3.17 -40.05
C PRO A 278 31.75 2.62 -41.36
N ARG A 279 30.66 1.84 -41.27
CA ARG A 279 29.72 1.60 -42.38
C ARG A 279 28.38 2.30 -42.08
N ARG A 280 27.86 2.97 -43.12
CA ARG A 280 26.70 3.89 -43.16
C ARG A 280 25.39 3.26 -42.65
N PRO A 281 24.44 4.08 -42.13
CA PRO A 281 23.12 3.62 -41.70
C PRO A 281 22.13 3.53 -42.87
N ARG A 282 21.26 2.50 -42.84
CA ARG A 282 20.01 2.47 -43.61
C ARG A 282 18.97 3.32 -42.88
N ARG A 283 18.34 4.24 -43.61
CA ARG A 283 17.23 5.10 -43.15
C ARG A 283 15.98 4.24 -42.92
N ALA A 284 15.38 4.34 -41.74
CA ALA A 284 13.99 3.96 -41.51
C ALA A 284 13.13 5.22 -41.53
N HIS A 285 12.12 5.24 -42.39
CA HIS A 285 11.10 6.28 -42.45
C HIS A 285 10.02 5.99 -41.41
N CYS A 286 9.83 6.87 -40.43
CA CYS A 286 8.59 6.98 -39.67
C CYS A 286 7.64 7.93 -40.42
N ARG A 287 6.41 7.48 -40.71
CA ARG A 287 5.28 8.35 -41.06
C ARG A 287 4.43 8.53 -39.81
N THR A 288 4.27 9.77 -39.39
CA THR A 288 3.24 10.24 -38.46
C THR A 288 1.98 10.61 -39.25
N GLY A 289 0.82 10.22 -38.75
CA GLY A 289 -0.49 10.71 -39.16
C GLY A 289 -1.26 11.13 -37.91
N CYS A 290 -1.91 12.29 -37.99
CA CYS A 290 -2.67 12.97 -36.95
C CYS A 290 -3.78 12.13 -36.32
#